data_AF-A0A6I4HXK4-F1
#
_entry.id   AF-A0A6I4HXK4-F1
#
_cell.length_a   1.000
_cell.length_b   1.000
_cell.length_c   1.000
_cell.angle_alpha   90.00
_cell.angle_beta   90.00
_cell.angle_gamma   90.00
#
_symmetry.space_group_name_H-M   'P 1'
#
loop_
_entity.id
_entity.type
_entity.pdbx_description
1 polymer ?
#
loop_
_entity_poly.entity_id
_entity_poly.type
_entity_poly.pdbx_seq_one_letter_code
_entity_poly.pdbx_strand_id
1 'polypeptide(L)'
;MLTLNMGCISYDFLANSFFFEETFLTSSFKNYSDNEIKRELENYRNYILSHKNEIFLDIVSKQSSLKVFSTIDDIPEKTLTKSAFYIEQFILDDPLFKLAYEKSAQSIVMGSYLGYKNENSLDRNSLVKALLKLKKITPMVSGDYVKLIPASWVFEPQEHTPVYYSPVFFENDLPPAIHQFCKENAVVNSMKATSKGGWQLLHELDFTPGIHIGFGDDKFKNGMIYHYFLQEYLPTEKPNVFETRMRLADYPVSKEEWQGWVKQSINRTAINLVDRVYQEIGIAESLKATYITEQQFTADLLIKSFDHKETPQSVTAKQVLNLDLPFIDNVDVQKLMDIRNYDQDVFTNFRIELERQFRELRFVSDDKELKERQENILHELGETGVKKINGKLSALKKKSLLDGTILIGGLTGSVMTGGWSLLAAAIAGASGYKTYLEYKQSLKENPSYLLWKVLK
;
A
#
# COMPACT_ATOMS: atom_id res chain seq x y z
N MET A 1 -18.24 6.75 29.82
CA MET A 1 -18.46 5.36 29.36
C MET A 1 -19.46 5.38 28.23
N LEU A 2 -18.97 5.50 26.99
CA LEU A 2 -19.74 5.22 25.78
C LEU A 2 -19.38 3.80 25.38
N THR A 3 -20.35 2.90 25.43
CA THR A 3 -20.23 1.52 24.93
C THR A 3 -20.13 1.57 23.41
N LEU A 4 -18.88 1.61 22.93
CA LEU A 4 -18.50 1.40 21.54
C LEU A 4 -18.83 -0.06 21.18
N ASN A 5 -19.97 -0.29 20.55
CA ASN A 5 -20.24 -1.54 19.83
C ASN A 5 -19.46 -1.45 18.51
N MET A 6 -18.13 -1.59 18.58
CA MET A 6 -17.26 -1.52 17.40
C MET A 6 -17.38 -2.83 16.65
N GLY A 7 -18.16 -2.86 15.56
CA GLY A 7 -18.20 -4.00 14.62
C GLY A 7 -16.89 -4.16 13.84
N CYS A 8 -15.74 -4.10 14.50
CA CYS A 8 -14.41 -4.26 13.91
C CYS A 8 -13.55 -5.15 14.80
N ILE A 9 -13.23 -6.34 14.29
CA ILE A 9 -12.51 -7.41 14.97
C ILE A 9 -11.21 -6.92 15.62
N SER A 10 -10.40 -6.10 14.91
CA SER A 10 -9.17 -5.54 15.50
C SER A 10 -9.45 -4.74 16.79
N TYR A 11 -10.54 -3.96 16.81
CA TYR A 11 -10.89 -3.14 17.96
C TYR A 11 -11.56 -3.94 19.08
N ASP A 12 -12.19 -5.07 18.79
CA ASP A 12 -12.74 -5.98 19.81
C ASP A 12 -11.61 -6.55 20.70
N PHE A 13 -10.49 -6.92 20.08
CA PHE A 13 -9.28 -7.29 20.83
C PHE A 13 -8.73 -6.09 21.60
N LEU A 14 -8.52 -4.97 20.91
CA LEU A 14 -7.84 -3.80 21.48
C LEU A 14 -8.61 -3.18 22.64
N ALA A 15 -9.94 -3.23 22.62
CA ALA A 15 -10.80 -2.73 23.69
C ALA A 15 -10.52 -3.42 25.05
N ASN A 16 -10.01 -4.64 25.04
CA ASN A 16 -9.68 -5.42 26.23
C ASN A 16 -8.16 -5.52 26.48
N SER A 17 -7.34 -4.92 25.62
CA SER A 17 -5.88 -4.97 25.70
C SER A 17 -5.30 -3.74 26.37
N PHE A 18 -4.21 -3.92 27.12
CA PHE A 18 -3.45 -2.81 27.70
C PHE A 18 -2.85 -1.87 26.62
N PHE A 19 -2.82 -2.29 25.35
CA PHE A 19 -2.39 -1.44 24.24
C PHE A 19 -3.25 -0.19 24.04
N PHE A 20 -4.52 -0.20 24.43
CA PHE A 20 -5.43 0.95 24.27
C PHE A 20 -5.61 1.79 25.53
N GLU A 21 -4.88 1.49 26.59
CA GLU A 21 -4.85 2.31 27.81
C GLU A 21 -3.98 3.55 27.61
N GLU A 22 -4.58 4.73 27.76
CA GLU A 22 -3.94 6.03 27.45
C GLU A 22 -2.73 6.33 28.36
N THR A 23 -2.79 5.88 29.61
CA THR A 23 -1.70 5.99 30.58
C THR A 23 -0.45 5.22 30.14
N PHE A 24 -0.64 4.04 29.54
CA PHE A 24 0.47 3.21 29.08
C PHE A 24 1.05 3.71 27.75
N LEU A 25 0.22 4.23 26.85
CA LEU A 25 0.70 4.87 25.62
C LEU A 25 1.55 6.10 25.89
N THR A 26 1.10 6.97 26.79
CA THR A 26 1.82 8.20 27.16
C THR A 26 3.17 7.90 27.81
N SER A 27 3.26 6.80 28.55
CA SER A 27 4.50 6.32 29.16
C SER A 27 5.33 5.41 28.25
N SER A 28 4.93 5.19 26.99
CA SER A 28 5.56 4.26 26.05
C SER A 28 5.76 2.86 26.63
N PHE A 29 4.76 2.40 27.41
CA PHE A 29 4.72 1.12 28.08
C PHE A 29 5.90 0.86 29.04
N LYS A 30 6.52 1.91 29.62
CA LYS A 30 7.68 1.78 30.53
C LYS A 30 7.51 0.77 31.67
N ASN A 31 6.28 0.50 32.09
CA ASN A 31 5.96 -0.42 33.18
C ASN A 31 5.79 -1.89 32.73
N TYR A 32 5.84 -2.16 31.42
CA TYR A 32 5.78 -3.50 30.85
C TYR A 32 7.14 -3.92 30.34
N SER A 33 7.50 -5.18 30.54
CA SER A 33 8.68 -5.78 29.92
C SER A 33 8.48 -5.99 28.42
N ASP A 34 9.59 -6.06 27.67
CA ASP A 34 9.54 -6.36 26.22
C ASP A 34 8.85 -7.70 25.94
N ASN A 35 9.02 -8.70 26.82
CA ASN A 35 8.39 -10.01 26.67
C ASN A 35 6.87 -9.95 26.84
N GLU A 36 6.37 -9.16 27.79
CA GLU A 36 4.93 -8.97 27.97
C GLU A 36 4.29 -8.30 26.74
N ILE A 37 4.96 -7.29 26.19
CA ILE A 37 4.47 -6.61 24.99
C ILE A 37 4.53 -7.52 23.76
N LYS A 38 5.62 -8.28 23.57
CA LYS A 38 5.73 -9.24 22.47
C LYS A 38 4.64 -10.31 22.53
N ARG A 39 4.41 -10.88 23.72
CA ARG A 39 3.33 -11.84 23.94
C ARG A 39 1.96 -11.25 23.60
N GLU A 40 1.70 -9.99 23.95
CA GLU A 40 0.44 -9.33 23.60
C GLU A 40 0.33 -9.05 22.09
N LEU A 41 1.43 -8.69 21.41
CA LEU A 41 1.48 -8.58 19.95
C LEU A 41 1.21 -9.92 19.26
N GLU A 42 1.78 -11.01 19.77
CA GLU A 42 1.52 -12.37 19.29
C GLU A 42 0.05 -12.76 19.50
N ASN A 43 -0.52 -12.47 20.67
CA ASN A 43 -1.94 -12.70 20.95
C ASN A 43 -2.83 -11.94 19.96
N TYR A 44 -2.54 -10.66 19.73
CA TYR A 44 -3.23 -9.82 18.75
C TYR A 44 -3.16 -10.45 17.36
N ARG A 45 -1.94 -10.78 16.92
CA ARG A 45 -1.70 -11.37 15.60
C ARG A 45 -2.46 -12.68 15.40
N ASN A 46 -2.40 -13.58 16.36
CA ASN A 46 -3.12 -14.86 16.32
C ASN A 46 -4.63 -14.65 16.27
N TYR A 47 -5.15 -13.67 17.02
CA TYR A 47 -6.55 -13.29 16.99
C TYR A 47 -6.99 -12.74 15.63
N ILE A 48 -6.21 -11.86 15.01
CA ILE A 48 -6.50 -11.34 13.67
C ILE A 48 -6.46 -12.47 12.62
N LEU A 49 -5.47 -13.37 12.69
CA LEU A 49 -5.35 -14.48 11.75
C LEU A 49 -6.50 -15.48 11.88
N SER A 50 -7.00 -15.76 13.09
CA SER A 50 -8.11 -16.68 13.30
C SER A 50 -9.44 -16.13 12.78
N HIS A 51 -9.60 -14.80 12.74
CA HIS A 51 -10.81 -14.13 12.24
C HIS A 51 -10.65 -13.52 10.84
N LYS A 52 -9.54 -13.78 10.13
CA LYS A 52 -9.23 -13.15 8.84
C LYS A 52 -10.35 -13.29 7.79
N ASN A 53 -11.02 -14.43 7.77
CA ASN A 53 -12.11 -14.70 6.83
C ASN A 53 -13.34 -13.84 7.15
N GLU A 54 -13.61 -13.61 8.43
CA GLU A 54 -14.71 -12.75 8.88
C GLU A 54 -14.44 -11.29 8.53
N ILE A 55 -13.21 -10.81 8.78
CA ILE A 55 -12.75 -9.47 8.37
C ILE A 55 -12.97 -9.29 6.86
N PHE A 56 -12.59 -10.29 6.07
CA PHE A 56 -12.70 -10.24 4.62
C PHE A 56 -14.16 -10.24 4.14
N LEU A 57 -15.00 -11.10 4.72
CA LEU A 57 -16.42 -11.20 4.40
C LEU A 57 -17.18 -9.91 4.76
N ASP A 58 -16.85 -9.28 5.89
CA ASP A 58 -17.43 -7.99 6.30
C ASP A 58 -17.23 -6.93 5.19
N ILE A 59 -16.01 -6.80 4.66
CA ILE A 59 -15.68 -5.86 3.59
C ILE A 59 -16.37 -6.22 2.27
N VAL A 60 -16.37 -7.51 1.90
CA VAL A 60 -16.93 -7.97 0.62
C VAL A 60 -18.45 -7.92 0.59
N SER A 61 -19.11 -8.03 1.75
CA SER A 61 -20.57 -8.00 1.88
C SER A 61 -21.17 -6.65 1.46
N LYS A 62 -20.43 -5.56 1.67
CA LYS A 62 -20.83 -4.21 1.28
C LYS A 62 -20.65 -3.99 -0.22
N GLN A 63 -21.77 -3.78 -0.92
CA GLN A 63 -21.80 -3.54 -2.36
C GLN A 63 -21.56 -2.05 -2.64
N SER A 64 -20.34 -1.71 -3.08
CA SER A 64 -19.98 -0.37 -3.56
C SER A 64 -18.76 -0.47 -4.47
N SER A 65 -18.72 0.32 -5.53
CA SER A 65 -17.53 0.49 -6.39
C SER A 65 -16.57 1.56 -5.87
N LEU A 66 -16.94 2.28 -4.82
CA LEU A 66 -16.11 3.30 -4.15
C LEU A 66 -15.43 2.76 -2.88
N LYS A 67 -15.22 1.45 -2.82
CA LYS A 67 -14.27 0.83 -1.90
C LYS A 67 -12.87 0.95 -2.49
N VAL A 68 -11.90 1.37 -1.70
CA VAL A 68 -10.51 1.54 -2.16
C VAL A 68 -9.53 0.85 -1.22
N PHE A 69 -8.48 0.28 -1.79
CA PHE A 69 -7.32 -0.25 -1.08
C PHE A 69 -6.06 0.37 -1.68
N SER A 70 -5.15 0.89 -0.86
CA SER A 70 -3.99 1.62 -1.38
C SER A 70 -2.73 0.80 -1.44
N THR A 71 -2.14 0.48 -0.29
CA THR A 71 -0.86 -0.19 -0.19
C THR A 71 -0.74 -0.80 1.20
N ILE A 72 0.18 -1.74 1.37
CA ILE A 72 0.58 -2.25 2.69
C ILE A 72 1.49 -1.29 3.48
N ASP A 73 1.85 -0.16 2.88
CA ASP A 73 2.58 0.90 3.57
C ASP A 73 1.65 1.88 4.28
N ASP A 74 2.28 2.67 5.16
CA ASP A 74 1.60 3.74 5.88
C ASP A 74 1.10 4.82 4.90
N ILE A 75 -0.23 4.96 4.82
CA ILE A 75 -0.91 6.05 4.10
C ILE A 75 -0.98 7.28 5.00
N PRO A 76 -0.66 8.48 4.49
CA PRO A 76 -0.88 9.72 5.20
C PRO A 76 -2.33 9.87 5.65
N GLU A 77 -2.55 10.25 6.90
CA GLU A 77 -3.89 10.50 7.43
C GLU A 77 -4.66 11.55 6.61
N LYS A 78 -3.94 12.54 6.06
CA LYS A 78 -4.53 13.56 5.19
C LYS A 78 -5.24 12.94 3.98
N THR A 79 -4.77 11.82 3.47
CA THR A 79 -5.40 11.11 2.35
C THR A 79 -6.77 10.58 2.78
N LEU A 80 -6.86 10.01 3.99
CA LEU A 80 -8.12 9.51 4.55
C LEU A 80 -9.11 10.65 4.78
N THR A 81 -8.67 11.77 5.36
CA THR A 81 -9.57 12.90 5.66
C THR A 81 -10.04 13.60 4.39
N LYS A 82 -9.17 13.76 3.39
CA LYS A 82 -9.50 14.45 2.12
C LYS A 82 -10.43 13.65 1.22
N SER A 83 -10.39 12.33 1.30
CA SER A 83 -11.23 11.43 0.51
C SER A 83 -12.55 11.04 1.21
N ALA A 84 -12.73 11.45 2.46
CA ALA A 84 -13.81 11.00 3.34
C ALA A 84 -15.25 11.36 2.92
N PHE A 85 -15.47 12.21 1.92
CA PHE A 85 -16.82 12.47 1.39
C PHE A 85 -17.12 11.72 0.09
N TYR A 86 -16.09 11.15 -0.53
CA TYR A 86 -16.14 10.64 -1.90
C TYR A 86 -15.94 9.15 -1.96
N ILE A 87 -15.19 8.60 -0.99
CA ILE A 87 -14.96 7.18 -0.85
C ILE A 87 -16.01 6.58 0.10
N GLU A 88 -16.56 5.43 -0.27
CA GLU A 88 -17.49 4.68 0.59
C GLU A 88 -16.74 4.00 1.72
N GLN A 89 -15.65 3.31 1.39
CA GLN A 89 -14.85 2.58 2.35
C GLN A 89 -13.38 2.60 1.94
N PHE A 90 -12.51 2.95 2.88
CA PHE A 90 -11.06 2.97 2.72
C PHE A 90 -10.46 1.81 3.49
N ILE A 91 -9.82 0.89 2.79
CA ILE A 91 -9.25 -0.33 3.36
C ILE A 91 -7.75 -0.12 3.54
N LEU A 92 -7.27 -0.36 4.76
CA LEU A 92 -5.88 -0.18 5.17
C LEU A 92 -5.30 -1.52 5.63
N ASP A 93 -4.00 -1.70 5.38
CA ASP A 93 -3.25 -2.70 6.14
C ASP A 93 -3.24 -2.33 7.62
N ASP A 94 -3.39 -3.34 8.47
CA ASP A 94 -3.40 -3.21 9.91
C ASP A 94 -1.97 -2.86 10.40
N PRO A 95 -1.75 -1.63 10.89
CA PRO A 95 -0.42 -1.17 11.26
C PRO A 95 0.14 -1.90 12.48
N LEU A 96 -0.70 -2.49 13.33
CA LEU A 96 -0.25 -3.25 14.49
C LEU A 96 0.11 -4.69 14.10
N PHE A 97 -0.64 -5.28 13.16
CA PHE A 97 -0.40 -6.64 12.66
C PHE A 97 1.02 -6.80 12.09
N LYS A 98 1.47 -5.81 11.30
CA LYS A 98 2.82 -5.77 10.70
C LYS A 98 3.94 -5.78 11.73
N LEU A 99 3.72 -5.18 12.90
CA LEU A 99 4.72 -5.11 13.98
C LEU A 99 4.86 -6.40 14.77
N ALA A 100 3.87 -7.29 14.69
CA ALA A 100 3.89 -8.58 15.36
C ALA A 100 4.66 -9.67 14.56
N TYR A 101 5.22 -9.33 13.40
CA TYR A 101 6.02 -10.26 12.62
C TYR A 101 7.40 -10.49 13.27
N GLU A 102 7.75 -11.75 13.49
CA GLU A 102 9.04 -12.14 14.05
C GLU A 102 10.09 -12.37 12.95
N LYS A 103 11.26 -11.75 13.12
CA LYS A 103 12.39 -11.97 12.22
C LYS A 103 12.98 -13.36 12.43
N SER A 104 13.36 -14.01 11.33
CA SER A 104 14.08 -15.29 11.40
C SER A 104 15.44 -15.15 12.09
N ALA A 105 15.94 -16.24 12.70
CA ALA A 105 17.27 -16.29 13.29
C ALA A 105 18.37 -15.89 12.28
N GLN A 106 18.22 -16.28 11.02
CA GLN A 106 19.14 -15.95 9.94
C GLN A 106 19.18 -14.45 9.67
N SER A 107 18.02 -13.80 9.62
CA SER A 107 17.90 -12.35 9.44
C SER A 107 18.55 -11.57 10.59
N ILE A 108 18.42 -12.05 11.82
CA ILE A 108 19.04 -11.44 13.01
C ILE A 108 20.58 -11.54 12.92
N VAL A 109 21.11 -12.72 12.62
CA VAL A 109 22.57 -12.94 12.48
C VAL A 109 23.15 -12.09 11.35
N MET A 110 22.49 -12.06 10.19
CA MET A 110 22.94 -11.25 9.06
C MET A 110 22.90 -9.75 9.37
N GLY A 111 21.82 -9.28 10.02
CA GLY A 111 21.71 -7.90 10.48
C GLY A 111 22.85 -7.49 11.40
N SER A 112 23.16 -8.35 12.37
CA SER A 112 24.29 -8.19 13.30
C SER A 112 25.62 -8.03 12.55
N TYR A 113 25.88 -8.94 11.61
CA TYR A 113 27.12 -8.99 10.84
C TYR A 113 27.32 -7.71 10.03
N LEU A 114 26.25 -7.20 9.41
CA LEU A 114 26.25 -5.96 8.64
C LEU A 114 26.27 -4.69 9.52
N GLY A 115 26.33 -4.84 10.84
CA GLY A 115 26.36 -3.75 11.80
C GLY A 115 25.01 -3.03 11.96
N TYR A 116 23.91 -3.59 11.47
CA TYR A 116 22.59 -3.07 11.79
C TYR A 116 22.30 -3.29 13.27
N LYS A 117 21.59 -2.33 13.88
CA LYS A 117 21.13 -2.53 15.25
C LYS A 117 20.23 -3.76 15.29
N ASN A 118 20.61 -4.75 16.09
CA ASN A 118 19.77 -5.92 16.33
C ASN A 118 18.51 -5.48 17.06
N GLU A 119 17.42 -5.34 16.32
CA GLU A 119 16.07 -5.13 16.84
C GLU A 119 15.48 -6.42 17.46
N ASN A 120 16.29 -7.20 18.18
CA ASN A 120 15.69 -8.16 19.13
C ASN A 120 14.99 -7.42 20.28
N SER A 121 15.33 -6.15 20.50
CA SER A 121 14.55 -5.22 21.32
C SER A 121 13.32 -4.74 20.56
N LEU A 122 12.17 -4.78 21.23
CA LEU A 122 10.92 -4.23 20.72
C LEU A 122 11.09 -2.74 20.36
N ASP A 123 10.72 -2.34 19.15
CA ASP A 123 10.60 -0.91 18.80
C ASP A 123 9.30 -0.33 19.37
N ARG A 124 9.39 0.11 20.64
CA ARG A 124 8.28 0.74 21.37
C ARG A 124 7.80 2.03 20.70
N ASN A 125 8.66 2.74 19.97
CA ASN A 125 8.25 3.97 19.29
C ASN A 125 7.34 3.65 18.09
N SER A 126 7.72 2.65 17.29
CA SER A 126 6.89 2.16 16.20
C SER A 126 5.56 1.60 16.70
N LEU A 127 5.58 0.86 17.81
CA LEU A 127 4.37 0.37 18.48
C LEU A 127 3.44 1.51 18.91
N VAL A 128 3.96 2.49 19.65
CA VAL A 128 3.18 3.65 20.10
C VAL A 128 2.63 4.42 18.90
N LYS A 129 3.43 4.62 17.84
CA LYS A 129 2.98 5.30 16.62
C LYS A 129 1.81 4.55 15.96
N ALA A 130 1.89 3.22 15.83
CA ALA A 130 0.82 2.40 15.27
C ALA A 130 -0.47 2.49 16.11
N LEU A 131 -0.35 2.37 17.44
CA LEU A 131 -1.50 2.44 18.35
C LEU A 131 -2.14 3.84 18.39
N LEU A 132 -1.34 4.90 18.35
CA LEU A 132 -1.86 6.28 18.23
C LEU A 132 -2.58 6.48 16.90
N LYS A 133 -2.06 5.91 15.80
CA LYS A 133 -2.74 5.94 14.51
C LYS A 133 -4.10 5.23 14.60
N LEU A 134 -4.15 4.03 15.17
CA LEU A 134 -5.41 3.29 15.38
C LEU A 134 -6.39 4.11 16.23
N LYS A 135 -5.97 4.61 17.39
CA LYS A 135 -6.82 5.48 18.22
C LYS A 135 -7.37 6.68 17.45
N LYS A 136 -6.54 7.34 16.66
CA LYS A 136 -6.94 8.52 15.89
C LYS A 136 -7.97 8.21 14.80
N ILE A 137 -7.89 7.05 14.16
CA ILE A 137 -8.85 6.63 13.13
C ILE A 137 -10.08 5.90 13.69
N THR A 138 -10.17 5.68 15.01
CA THR A 138 -11.32 5.02 15.65
C THR A 138 -12.68 5.54 15.19
N PRO A 139 -12.91 6.88 15.06
CA PRO A 139 -14.19 7.37 14.56
C PRO A 139 -14.46 6.96 13.11
N MET A 140 -13.42 6.88 12.27
CA MET A 140 -13.55 6.43 10.87
C MET A 140 -13.88 4.95 10.78
N VAL A 141 -13.31 4.13 11.67
CA VAL A 141 -13.61 2.70 11.75
C VAL A 141 -15.03 2.48 12.27
N SER A 142 -15.42 3.21 13.32
CA SER A 142 -16.77 3.14 13.89
C SER A 142 -17.84 3.61 12.90
N GLY A 143 -17.51 4.59 12.06
CA GLY A 143 -18.38 5.08 10.98
C GLY A 143 -18.37 4.22 9.71
N ASP A 144 -17.80 3.00 9.75
CA ASP A 144 -17.70 2.07 8.61
C ASP A 144 -16.98 2.65 7.37
N TYR A 145 -16.25 3.76 7.57
CA TYR A 145 -15.48 4.42 6.53
C TYR A 145 -14.10 3.78 6.38
N VAL A 146 -13.43 3.43 7.48
CA VAL A 146 -12.12 2.74 7.42
C VAL A 146 -12.26 1.29 7.83
N LYS A 147 -11.65 0.38 7.08
CA LYS A 147 -11.52 -1.04 7.42
C LYS A 147 -10.05 -1.42 7.52
N LEU A 148 -9.74 -2.32 8.45
CA LEU A 148 -8.40 -2.84 8.66
C LEU A 148 -8.35 -4.30 8.21
N ILE A 149 -7.28 -4.66 7.50
CA ILE A 149 -7.02 -6.04 7.08
C ILE A 149 -5.56 -6.39 7.37
N PRO A 150 -5.23 -7.67 7.64
CA PRO A 150 -3.85 -8.12 7.72
C PRO A 150 -3.24 -8.34 6.33
N ALA A 151 -3.21 -7.29 5.48
CA ALA A 151 -2.71 -7.40 4.10
C ALA A 151 -1.21 -7.73 4.05
N SER A 152 -0.43 -7.20 5.00
CA SER A 152 1.02 -7.45 5.11
C SER A 152 1.36 -8.93 5.28
N TRP A 153 0.43 -9.78 5.75
CA TRP A 153 0.60 -11.23 5.82
C TRP A 153 0.99 -11.86 4.48
N VAL A 154 0.47 -11.34 3.36
CA VAL A 154 0.75 -11.85 2.00
C VAL A 154 2.22 -11.65 1.60
N PHE A 155 2.88 -10.67 2.22
CA PHE A 155 4.25 -10.25 1.91
C PHE A 155 5.27 -10.81 2.88
N GLU A 156 4.85 -11.63 3.83
CA GLU A 156 5.75 -12.27 4.78
C GLU A 156 6.61 -13.33 4.09
N PRO A 157 7.89 -13.46 4.47
CA PRO A 157 8.76 -14.52 3.99
C PRO A 157 8.13 -15.90 4.14
N GLN A 158 8.16 -16.68 3.07
CA GLN A 158 7.74 -18.08 3.11
C GLN A 158 8.74 -18.90 3.93
N GLU A 159 8.30 -20.07 4.42
CA GLU A 159 9.14 -21.02 5.16
C GLU A 159 10.42 -21.38 4.40
N HIS A 160 10.33 -21.43 3.07
CA HIS A 160 11.46 -21.72 2.18
C HIS A 160 11.77 -20.48 1.32
N THR A 161 13.02 -20.00 1.37
CA THR A 161 13.48 -18.93 0.48
C THR A 161 14.09 -19.53 -0.79
N PRO A 162 13.50 -19.32 -1.98
CA PRO A 162 14.07 -19.82 -3.22
C PRO A 162 15.36 -19.08 -3.58
N VAL A 163 16.35 -19.82 -4.08
CA VAL A 163 17.59 -19.27 -4.65
C VAL A 163 17.41 -19.16 -6.16
N TYR A 164 17.58 -17.96 -6.69
CA TYR A 164 17.43 -17.68 -8.13
C TYR A 164 18.79 -17.42 -8.79
N TYR A 165 18.96 -17.91 -10.01
CA TYR A 165 20.11 -17.63 -10.85
C TYR A 165 19.63 -17.12 -12.21
N SER A 166 20.30 -16.11 -12.75
CA SER A 166 20.06 -15.64 -14.12
C SER A 166 21.39 -15.29 -14.80
N PRO A 167 21.71 -15.88 -15.98
CA PRO A 167 22.90 -15.53 -16.75
C PRO A 167 22.81 -14.14 -17.41
N VAL A 168 21.60 -13.57 -17.50
CA VAL A 168 21.31 -12.25 -18.11
C VAL A 168 20.91 -11.20 -17.07
N PHE A 169 21.35 -11.36 -15.82
CA PHE A 169 21.07 -10.42 -14.74
C PHE A 169 19.57 -10.12 -14.51
N PHE A 170 18.66 -11.05 -14.82
CA PHE A 170 17.20 -10.91 -14.73
C PHE A 170 16.58 -9.88 -15.70
N GLU A 171 17.26 -9.53 -16.80
CA GLU A 171 16.73 -8.58 -17.80
C GLU A 171 15.42 -9.04 -18.45
N ASN A 172 15.18 -10.36 -18.52
CA ASN A 172 14.04 -10.93 -19.23
C ASN A 172 12.86 -11.30 -18.31
N ASP A 173 12.95 -11.02 -17.00
CA ASP A 173 11.92 -11.39 -16.01
C ASP A 173 10.73 -10.41 -16.01
N LEU A 174 10.90 -9.25 -16.64
CA LEU A 174 9.87 -8.24 -16.84
C LEU A 174 9.62 -8.01 -18.34
N PRO A 175 8.40 -7.59 -18.73
CA PRO A 175 8.13 -7.14 -20.09
C PRO A 175 9.11 -6.03 -20.50
N PRO A 176 9.62 -6.00 -21.75
CA PRO A 176 10.66 -5.06 -22.17
C PRO A 176 10.35 -3.58 -21.89
N ALA A 177 9.09 -3.17 -22.11
CA ALA A 177 8.66 -1.79 -21.85
C ALA A 177 8.72 -1.43 -20.35
N ILE A 178 8.36 -2.36 -19.48
CA ILE A 178 8.41 -2.19 -18.02
C ILE A 178 9.85 -2.21 -17.52
N HIS A 179 10.64 -3.17 -18.01
CA HIS A 179 12.06 -3.27 -17.69
C HIS A 179 12.78 -1.96 -18.03
N GLN A 180 12.58 -1.45 -19.24
CA GLN A 180 13.18 -0.20 -19.69
C GLN A 180 12.70 1.00 -18.86
N PHE A 181 11.39 1.10 -18.59
CA PHE A 181 10.84 2.16 -17.74
C PHE A 181 11.47 2.19 -16.34
N CYS A 182 11.56 1.04 -15.67
CA CYS A 182 12.19 0.96 -14.35
C CYS A 182 13.68 1.32 -14.44
N LYS A 183 14.40 0.80 -15.44
CA LYS A 183 15.83 1.08 -15.63
C LYS A 183 16.14 2.57 -15.83
N GLU A 184 15.34 3.27 -16.63
CA GLU A 184 15.50 4.71 -16.88
C GLU A 184 15.22 5.58 -15.64
N ASN A 185 14.45 5.05 -14.69
CA ASN A 185 14.03 5.77 -13.49
C ASN A 185 14.69 5.25 -12.20
N ALA A 186 15.66 4.34 -12.32
CA ALA A 186 16.37 3.78 -11.19
C ALA A 186 17.28 4.83 -10.54
N VAL A 187 17.15 5.02 -9.24
CA VAL A 187 18.08 5.82 -8.44
C VAL A 187 18.97 4.88 -7.64
N VAL A 188 20.27 4.93 -7.94
CA VAL A 188 21.31 4.13 -7.29
C VAL A 188 22.14 5.02 -6.40
N ASN A 189 22.34 4.61 -5.16
CA ASN A 189 23.23 5.26 -4.21
C ASN A 189 24.20 4.24 -3.63
N SER A 190 25.49 4.53 -3.66
CA SER A 190 26.48 3.77 -2.90
C SER A 190 26.28 3.99 -1.41
N MET A 191 26.67 3.00 -0.61
CA MET A 191 26.52 3.02 0.83
C MET A 191 27.82 2.66 1.51
N LYS A 192 28.06 3.24 2.69
CA LYS A 192 29.16 2.83 3.57
C LYS A 192 28.67 2.57 5.00
N ALA A 193 29.26 1.57 5.65
CA ALA A 193 29.02 1.32 7.06
C ALA A 193 29.40 2.55 7.90
N THR A 194 28.68 2.77 9.01
CA THR A 194 28.99 3.86 9.94
C THR A 194 29.66 3.33 11.20
N SER A 195 30.48 4.16 11.85
CA SER A 195 31.12 3.81 13.12
C SER A 195 30.13 3.65 14.28
N LYS A 196 28.89 4.13 14.14
CA LYS A 196 27.82 4.03 15.14
C LYS A 196 26.85 2.87 14.86
N GLY A 197 27.17 2.01 13.88
CA GLY A 197 26.27 0.98 13.37
C GLY A 197 25.38 1.48 12.24
N GLY A 198 24.91 0.55 11.41
CA GLY A 198 24.14 0.82 10.20
C GLY A 198 24.99 1.35 9.05
N TRP A 199 24.29 1.84 8.02
CA TRP A 199 24.89 2.28 6.77
C TRP A 199 24.35 3.66 6.39
N GLN A 200 25.18 4.47 5.75
CA GLN A 200 24.80 5.79 5.22
C GLN A 200 24.88 5.80 3.70
N LEU A 201 23.94 6.50 3.06
CA LEU A 201 23.96 6.77 1.63
C LEU A 201 25.05 7.78 1.30
N LEU A 202 25.72 7.57 0.17
CA LEU A 202 26.69 8.50 -0.40
C LEU A 202 26.03 9.38 -1.46
N HIS A 203 26.53 10.62 -1.58
CA HIS A 203 26.10 11.55 -2.61
C HIS A 203 26.60 11.17 -3.99
N GLU A 204 27.81 10.60 -4.06
CA GLU A 204 28.44 10.16 -5.28
C GLU A 204 28.49 8.63 -5.33
N LEU A 205 28.45 8.09 -6.55
CA LEU A 205 28.68 6.66 -6.74
C LEU A 205 30.14 6.34 -6.44
N ASP A 206 30.31 5.37 -5.55
CA ASP A 206 31.58 4.84 -5.10
C ASP A 206 31.49 3.31 -5.09
N PHE A 207 32.53 2.59 -5.49
CA PHE A 207 32.50 1.13 -5.70
C PHE A 207 32.48 0.34 -4.38
N THR A 208 31.61 0.74 -3.46
CA THR A 208 31.40 0.15 -2.16
C THR A 208 30.59 -1.15 -2.29
N PRO A 209 30.78 -2.10 -1.36
CA PRO A 209 30.06 -3.36 -1.34
C PRO A 209 28.63 -3.20 -0.78
N GLY A 210 28.07 -1.99 -0.77
CA GLY A 210 26.73 -1.70 -0.31
C GLY A 210 26.07 -0.67 -1.21
N ILE A 211 24.86 -0.94 -1.70
CA ILE A 211 24.09 -0.02 -2.54
C ILE A 211 22.63 0.02 -2.10
N HIS A 212 22.01 1.16 -2.33
CA HIS A 212 20.57 1.36 -2.24
C HIS A 212 20.02 1.61 -3.64
N ILE A 213 18.89 0.99 -3.95
CA ILE A 213 18.19 1.17 -5.22
C ILE A 213 16.73 1.48 -4.93
N GLY A 214 16.22 2.58 -5.49
CA GLY A 214 14.81 2.93 -5.42
C GLY A 214 14.31 3.58 -6.70
N PHE A 215 13.01 3.84 -6.76
CA PHE A 215 12.35 4.43 -7.91
C PHE A 215 11.46 5.61 -7.48
N GLY A 216 11.38 6.63 -8.34
CA GLY A 216 10.41 7.72 -8.20
C GLY A 216 10.55 8.58 -6.93
N ASP A 217 9.41 9.11 -6.50
CA ASP A 217 9.31 10.05 -5.36
C ASP A 217 9.60 9.38 -4.02
N ASP A 218 9.20 8.11 -3.87
CA ASP A 218 9.36 7.31 -2.63
C ASP A 218 10.60 6.41 -2.64
N LYS A 219 11.59 6.72 -3.50
CA LYS A 219 12.82 5.93 -3.68
C LYS A 219 13.54 5.56 -2.37
N PHE A 220 13.47 6.39 -1.33
CA PHE A 220 14.11 6.10 -0.04
C PHE A 220 13.21 5.38 0.96
N LYS A 221 11.88 5.44 0.79
CA LYS A 221 10.92 4.76 1.66
C LYS A 221 10.78 3.29 1.26
N ASN A 222 10.72 3.03 -0.04
CA ASN A 222 10.43 1.71 -0.62
C ASN A 222 11.60 1.14 -1.43
N GLY A 223 12.80 1.72 -1.29
CA GLY A 223 14.01 1.21 -1.92
C GLY A 223 14.55 -0.05 -1.26
N MET A 224 15.37 -0.78 -2.00
CA MET A 224 16.03 -2.00 -1.57
C MET A 224 17.50 -1.73 -1.28
N ILE A 225 18.01 -2.34 -0.22
CA ILE A 225 19.44 -2.34 0.11
C ILE A 225 20.04 -3.67 -0.32
N TYR A 226 21.20 -3.60 -0.98
CA TYR A 226 21.98 -4.76 -1.38
C TYR A 226 23.40 -4.66 -0.85
N HIS A 227 23.95 -5.80 -0.44
CA HIS A 227 25.35 -5.93 -0.08
C HIS A 227 26.01 -6.96 -0.97
N TYR A 228 27.21 -6.65 -1.46
CA TYR A 228 27.97 -7.53 -2.31
C TYR A 228 28.76 -8.53 -1.44
N PHE A 229 28.27 -9.77 -1.40
CA PHE A 229 28.89 -10.86 -0.65
C PHE A 229 29.69 -11.77 -1.59
N LEU A 230 30.93 -12.06 -1.19
CA LEU A 230 31.69 -13.19 -1.70
C LEU A 230 31.14 -14.47 -1.06
N GLN A 231 30.89 -15.50 -1.86
CA GLN A 231 30.28 -16.75 -1.41
C GLN A 231 31.12 -17.95 -1.81
N GLU A 232 31.27 -18.90 -0.89
CA GLU A 232 31.86 -20.21 -1.14
C GLU A 232 30.80 -21.28 -0.83
N TYR A 233 30.64 -22.24 -1.75
CA TYR A 233 29.76 -23.39 -1.57
C TYR A 233 30.56 -24.56 -1.00
N LEU A 234 30.13 -25.06 0.15
CA LEU A 234 30.73 -26.20 0.82
C LEU A 234 29.81 -27.42 0.62
N PRO A 235 30.33 -28.53 0.09
CA PRO A 235 29.54 -29.74 -0.11
C PRO A 235 29.13 -30.32 1.25
N THR A 236 27.94 -30.90 1.32
CA THR A 236 27.53 -31.73 2.45
C THR A 236 27.40 -33.19 2.02
N GLU A 237 27.25 -34.10 2.98
CA GLU A 237 26.98 -35.51 2.71
C GLU A 237 25.63 -35.75 2.00
N LYS A 238 24.74 -34.74 1.98
CA LYS A 238 23.43 -34.83 1.32
C LYS A 238 23.52 -34.22 -0.09
N PRO A 239 23.11 -34.95 -1.15
CA PRO A 239 23.35 -34.56 -2.55
C PRO A 239 22.67 -33.25 -3.00
N ASN A 240 21.70 -32.74 -2.24
CA ASN A 240 20.97 -31.50 -2.54
C ASN A 240 21.03 -30.48 -1.39
N VAL A 241 21.99 -30.63 -0.49
CA VAL A 241 22.23 -29.67 0.59
C VAL A 241 23.67 -29.20 0.46
N PHE A 242 23.85 -27.89 0.47
CA PHE A 242 25.15 -27.26 0.53
C PHE A 242 25.15 -26.30 1.71
N GLU A 243 26.32 -26.09 2.30
CA GLU A 243 26.54 -24.98 3.20
C GLU A 243 27.14 -23.82 2.40
N THR A 244 26.78 -22.60 2.79
CA THR A 244 27.34 -21.38 2.20
C THR A 244 28.17 -20.64 3.22
N ARG A 245 29.42 -20.36 2.89
CA ARG A 245 30.21 -19.38 3.63
C ARG A 245 30.16 -18.05 2.89
N MET A 246 29.78 -16.99 3.59
CA MET A 246 29.63 -15.66 3.02
C MET A 246 30.51 -14.65 3.75
N ARG A 247 31.12 -13.73 3.01
CA ARG A 247 31.85 -12.58 3.54
C ARG A 247 31.53 -11.35 2.71
N LEU A 248 31.33 -10.20 3.35
CA LEU A 248 31.21 -8.93 2.63
C LEU A 248 32.50 -8.67 1.82
N ALA A 249 32.35 -8.27 0.56
CA ALA A 249 33.49 -7.95 -0.29
C ALA A 249 34.30 -6.76 0.27
N ASP A 250 35.59 -6.76 -0.02
CA ASP A 250 36.47 -5.65 0.35
C ASP A 250 36.21 -4.43 -0.55
N TYR A 251 36.40 -3.24 0.00
CA TYR A 251 36.36 -2.00 -0.76
C TYR A 251 37.75 -1.66 -1.33
N PRO A 252 37.86 -1.21 -2.60
CA PRO A 252 36.79 -1.11 -3.59
C PRO A 252 36.50 -2.45 -4.28
N VAL A 253 35.24 -2.65 -4.64
CA VAL A 253 34.85 -3.71 -5.59
C VAL A 253 35.38 -3.32 -6.98
N SER A 254 35.82 -4.30 -7.79
CA SER A 254 36.28 -3.98 -9.14
C SER A 254 35.14 -3.36 -9.97
N LYS A 255 35.49 -2.48 -10.91
CA LYS A 255 34.49 -1.72 -11.68
C LYS A 255 33.54 -2.63 -12.44
N GLU A 256 34.08 -3.64 -13.12
CA GLU A 256 33.31 -4.59 -13.92
C GLU A 256 32.35 -5.41 -13.05
N GLU A 257 32.82 -5.93 -11.91
CA GLU A 257 31.98 -6.68 -10.97
C GLU A 257 30.89 -5.80 -10.37
N TRP A 258 31.26 -4.59 -9.94
CA TRP A 258 30.33 -3.64 -9.33
C TRP A 258 29.24 -3.23 -10.32
N GLN A 259 29.59 -2.96 -11.59
CA GLN A 259 28.61 -2.62 -12.62
C GLN A 259 27.66 -3.78 -12.94
N GLY A 260 28.17 -5.01 -13.04
CA GLY A 260 27.34 -6.20 -13.23
C GLY A 260 26.38 -6.44 -12.06
N TRP A 261 26.89 -6.30 -10.83
CA TRP A 261 26.10 -6.44 -9.62
C TRP A 261 25.02 -5.35 -9.48
N VAL A 262 25.35 -4.09 -9.77
CA VAL A 262 24.38 -2.98 -9.77
C VAL A 262 23.30 -3.20 -10.82
N LYS A 263 23.67 -3.61 -12.04
CA LYS A 263 22.71 -3.95 -13.10
C LYS A 263 21.73 -5.03 -12.63
N GLN A 264 22.25 -6.13 -12.05
CA GLN A 264 21.43 -7.19 -11.48
C GLN A 264 20.50 -6.67 -10.37
N SER A 265 21.03 -5.84 -9.49
CA SER A 265 20.29 -5.33 -8.33
C SER A 265 19.17 -4.38 -8.75
N ILE A 266 19.38 -3.55 -9.79
CA ILE A 266 18.32 -2.73 -10.40
C ILE A 266 17.19 -3.62 -10.90
N ASN A 267 17.52 -4.66 -11.66
CA ASN A 267 16.52 -5.57 -12.22
C ASN A 267 15.75 -6.30 -11.11
N ARG A 268 16.44 -6.78 -10.06
CA ARG A 268 15.80 -7.40 -8.89
C ARG A 268 14.90 -6.43 -8.13
N THR A 269 15.31 -5.17 -7.98
CA THR A 269 14.48 -4.14 -7.33
C THR A 269 13.22 -3.88 -8.16
N ALA A 270 13.35 -3.78 -9.49
CA ALA A 270 12.23 -3.59 -10.40
C ALA A 270 11.23 -4.77 -10.32
N ILE A 271 11.72 -6.01 -10.34
CA ILE A 271 10.89 -7.21 -10.19
C ILE A 271 10.12 -7.16 -8.87
N ASN A 272 10.82 -6.92 -7.74
CA ASN A 272 10.18 -6.85 -6.43
C ASN A 272 9.11 -5.76 -6.36
N LEU A 273 9.34 -4.59 -6.97
CA LEU A 273 8.35 -3.51 -7.01
C LEU A 273 7.12 -3.90 -7.82
N VAL A 274 7.33 -4.43 -9.03
CA VAL A 274 6.24 -4.86 -9.93
C VAL A 274 5.41 -5.96 -9.27
N ASP A 275 6.08 -6.94 -8.67
CA ASP A 275 5.42 -8.05 -7.96
C ASP A 275 4.59 -7.55 -6.79
N ARG A 276 5.15 -6.61 -6.04
CA ARG A 276 4.47 -5.99 -4.91
C ARG A 276 3.20 -5.26 -5.36
N VAL A 277 3.31 -4.39 -6.37
CA VAL A 277 2.18 -3.63 -6.90
C VAL A 277 1.10 -4.56 -7.42
N TYR A 278 1.47 -5.62 -8.13
CA TYR A 278 0.52 -6.62 -8.57
C TYR A 278 -0.18 -7.30 -7.40
N GLN A 279 0.55 -7.79 -6.39
CA GLN A 279 -0.04 -8.40 -5.19
C GLN A 279 -1.01 -7.46 -4.47
N GLU A 280 -0.67 -6.17 -4.34
CA GLU A 280 -1.57 -5.17 -3.77
C GLU A 280 -2.85 -5.00 -4.61
N ILE A 281 -2.77 -5.05 -5.94
CA ILE A 281 -3.92 -5.06 -6.83
C ILE A 281 -4.79 -6.30 -6.62
N GLY A 282 -4.19 -7.49 -6.49
CA GLY A 282 -4.97 -8.70 -6.21
C GLY A 282 -5.68 -8.65 -4.87
N ILE A 283 -5.05 -8.05 -3.85
CA ILE A 283 -5.70 -7.80 -2.57
C ILE A 283 -6.91 -6.89 -2.78
N ALA A 284 -6.75 -5.75 -3.46
CA ALA A 284 -7.86 -4.84 -3.76
C ALA A 284 -9.02 -5.56 -4.47
N GLU A 285 -8.72 -6.33 -5.51
CA GLU A 285 -9.72 -7.06 -6.29
C GLU A 285 -10.45 -8.12 -5.46
N SER A 286 -9.71 -8.87 -4.65
CA SER A 286 -10.29 -9.89 -3.76
C SER A 286 -11.30 -9.26 -2.79
N LEU A 287 -11.08 -8.01 -2.38
CA LEU A 287 -11.96 -7.22 -1.51
C LEU A 287 -13.10 -6.52 -2.27
N LYS A 288 -13.18 -6.72 -3.59
CA LYS A 288 -14.03 -5.97 -4.52
C LYS A 288 -13.83 -4.46 -4.38
N ALA A 289 -12.58 -4.04 -4.20
CA ALA A 289 -12.15 -2.67 -4.05
C ALA A 289 -11.28 -2.24 -5.23
N THR A 290 -11.18 -0.93 -5.43
CA THR A 290 -10.29 -0.34 -6.44
C THR A 290 -8.91 -0.09 -5.82
N TYR A 291 -7.84 -0.46 -6.52
CA TYR A 291 -6.48 -0.10 -6.10
C TYR A 291 -6.31 1.42 -6.19
N ILE A 292 -5.78 2.07 -5.16
CA ILE A 292 -5.49 3.51 -5.17
C ILE A 292 -4.00 3.74 -4.89
N THR A 293 -3.38 4.71 -5.53
CA THR A 293 -2.00 5.09 -5.22
C THR A 293 -1.87 6.60 -5.16
N GLU A 294 -0.94 7.09 -4.35
CA GLU A 294 -0.54 8.51 -4.33
C GLU A 294 0.79 8.73 -5.08
N GLN A 295 1.46 7.64 -5.47
CA GLN A 295 2.77 7.67 -6.09
C GLN A 295 2.64 7.77 -7.60
N GLN A 296 3.18 8.85 -8.17
CA GLN A 296 3.19 9.04 -9.62
C GLN A 296 3.93 7.89 -10.33
N PHE A 297 5.05 7.44 -9.77
CA PHE A 297 5.82 6.34 -10.34
C PHE A 297 5.01 5.05 -10.47
N THR A 298 4.26 4.68 -9.43
CA THR A 298 3.39 3.49 -9.44
C THR A 298 2.25 3.66 -10.43
N ALA A 299 1.65 4.85 -10.52
CA ALA A 299 0.64 5.13 -11.53
C ALA A 299 1.21 4.99 -12.96
N ASP A 300 2.38 5.55 -13.25
CA ASP A 300 3.03 5.44 -14.56
C ASP A 300 3.45 4.01 -14.89
N LEU A 301 3.91 3.25 -13.89
CA LEU A 301 4.20 1.82 -14.00
C LEU A 301 2.95 1.04 -14.44
N LEU A 302 1.80 1.34 -13.83
CA LEU A 302 0.54 0.71 -14.19
C LEU A 302 0.12 1.08 -15.62
N ILE A 303 0.18 2.37 -16.00
CA ILE A 303 -0.07 2.80 -17.39
C ILE A 303 0.78 2.00 -18.38
N LYS A 304 2.06 1.83 -18.09
CA LYS A 304 3.00 1.11 -18.97
C LYS A 304 2.82 -0.41 -18.96
N SER A 305 2.27 -0.97 -17.89
CA SER A 305 2.15 -2.43 -17.72
C SER A 305 1.03 -3.00 -18.58
N PHE A 306 0.01 -2.19 -18.85
CA PHE A 306 -1.16 -2.56 -19.62
C PHE A 306 -1.08 -2.04 -21.06
N ASP A 307 -0.01 -2.44 -21.78
CA ASP A 307 0.36 -2.06 -23.16
C ASP A 307 -0.72 -2.43 -24.21
N HIS A 308 -1.88 -1.79 -24.07
CA HIS A 308 -3.01 -1.80 -24.96
C HIS A 308 -3.32 -0.35 -25.30
N LYS A 309 -3.56 -0.09 -26.59
CA LYS A 309 -3.97 1.24 -27.09
C LYS A 309 -5.03 1.78 -26.14
N GLU A 310 -4.82 3.00 -25.63
CA GLU A 310 -5.81 3.73 -24.84
C GLU A 310 -7.18 3.51 -25.49
N THR A 311 -8.01 2.74 -24.81
CA THR A 311 -9.38 2.55 -25.25
C THR A 311 -10.10 3.87 -24.99
N PRO A 312 -11.03 4.30 -25.87
CA PRO A 312 -11.86 5.46 -25.64
C PRO A 312 -12.43 5.50 -24.22
N GLN A 313 -12.84 4.35 -23.68
CA GLN A 313 -13.36 4.15 -22.34
C GLN A 313 -12.32 4.39 -21.22
N SER A 314 -11.06 3.96 -21.40
CA SER A 314 -9.98 4.27 -20.46
C SER A 314 -9.59 5.76 -20.44
N VAL A 315 -9.64 6.43 -21.59
CA VAL A 315 -9.44 7.90 -21.69
C VAL A 315 -10.58 8.63 -21.00
N THR A 316 -11.81 8.15 -21.20
CA THR A 316 -13.03 8.68 -20.56
C THR A 316 -12.97 8.61 -19.06
N ALA A 317 -12.68 7.43 -18.53
CA ALA A 317 -12.56 7.22 -17.11
C ALA A 317 -11.49 8.10 -16.50
N LYS A 318 -10.35 8.26 -17.19
CA LYS A 318 -9.27 9.15 -16.77
C LYS A 318 -9.70 10.62 -16.71
N GLN A 319 -10.50 11.09 -17.65
CA GLN A 319 -11.02 12.46 -17.67
C GLN A 319 -12.13 12.68 -16.63
N VAL A 320 -13.07 11.75 -16.48
CA VAL A 320 -14.12 11.80 -15.45
C VAL A 320 -13.54 11.64 -14.05
N LEU A 321 -12.40 10.99 -13.90
CA LEU A 321 -11.71 10.90 -12.64
C LEU A 321 -10.89 12.14 -12.29
N ASN A 322 -10.64 13.06 -13.23
CA ASN A 322 -10.00 14.36 -13.01
C ASN A 322 -11.01 15.39 -12.48
N LEU A 323 -11.69 15.06 -11.38
CA LEU A 323 -12.62 15.98 -10.74
C LEU A 323 -11.93 16.80 -9.67
N ASP A 324 -12.20 18.11 -9.72
CA ASP A 324 -11.91 19.04 -8.64
C ASP A 324 -12.95 18.87 -7.53
N LEU A 325 -12.56 18.15 -6.49
CA LEU A 325 -13.42 17.79 -5.37
C LEU A 325 -13.10 18.66 -4.15
N PRO A 326 -14.09 19.38 -3.58
CA PRO A 326 -13.87 20.17 -2.37
C PRO A 326 -13.63 19.25 -1.17
N PHE A 327 -12.60 19.50 -0.40
CA PHE A 327 -12.32 18.76 0.83
C PHE A 327 -12.13 19.73 1.99
N ILE A 328 -12.16 19.20 3.20
CA ILE A 328 -11.94 19.99 4.41
C ILE A 328 -10.57 19.65 4.97
N ASP A 329 -9.69 20.64 5.01
CA ASP A 329 -8.38 20.55 5.66
C ASP A 329 -8.47 21.00 7.11
N ASN A 330 -7.61 20.41 7.96
CA ASN A 330 -7.50 20.71 9.39
C ASN A 330 -8.82 20.56 10.16
N VAL A 331 -9.60 19.53 9.84
CA VAL A 331 -10.81 19.15 10.58
C VAL A 331 -10.53 17.96 11.49
N ASP A 332 -11.13 17.98 12.68
CA ASP A 332 -11.09 16.84 13.61
C ASP A 332 -11.78 15.61 12.99
N VAL A 333 -11.22 14.43 13.23
CA VAL A 333 -11.68 13.17 12.62
C VAL A 333 -13.09 12.80 13.08
N GLN A 334 -13.43 13.02 14.36
CA GLN A 334 -14.78 12.78 14.86
C GLN A 334 -15.77 13.73 14.17
N LYS A 335 -15.45 15.02 14.12
CA LYS A 335 -16.28 16.03 13.44
C LYS A 335 -16.51 15.71 11.96
N LEU A 336 -15.46 15.24 11.27
CA LEU A 336 -15.54 14.84 9.87
C LEU A 336 -16.51 13.67 9.68
N MET A 337 -16.46 12.66 10.55
CA MET A 337 -17.38 11.52 10.52
C MET A 337 -18.80 11.92 10.89
N ASP A 338 -18.97 12.83 11.86
CA ASP A 338 -20.28 13.38 12.21
C ASP A 338 -20.92 14.09 11.02
N ILE A 339 -20.16 14.88 10.24
CA ILE A 339 -20.65 15.54 9.02
C ILE A 339 -21.02 14.51 7.95
N ARG A 340 -20.17 13.50 7.76
CA ARG A 340 -20.41 12.42 6.81
C ARG A 340 -21.73 11.68 7.13
N ASN A 341 -22.05 11.52 8.41
CA ASN A 341 -23.28 10.87 8.88
C ASN A 341 -24.50 11.82 8.91
N TYR A 342 -24.32 13.06 9.38
CA TYR A 342 -25.40 14.03 9.56
C TYR A 342 -26.02 14.48 8.23
N ASP A 343 -25.20 14.59 7.19
CA ASP A 343 -25.63 14.97 5.84
C ASP A 343 -25.42 13.83 4.83
N GLN A 344 -25.63 12.60 5.32
CA GLN A 344 -25.44 11.37 4.55
C GLN A 344 -26.13 11.45 3.19
N ASP A 345 -27.32 12.04 3.06
CA ASP A 345 -28.05 12.10 1.80
C ASP A 345 -27.27 12.83 0.68
N VAL A 346 -26.62 13.97 0.97
CA VAL A 346 -25.92 14.74 -0.06
C VAL A 346 -24.69 13.98 -0.55
N PHE A 347 -23.88 13.47 0.37
CA PHE A 347 -22.66 12.74 0.05
C PHE A 347 -22.94 11.34 -0.52
N THR A 348 -23.98 10.67 -0.04
CA THR A 348 -24.43 9.36 -0.56
C THR A 348 -25.01 9.52 -1.96
N ASN A 349 -25.83 10.54 -2.21
CA ASN A 349 -26.35 10.79 -3.55
C ASN A 349 -25.21 11.13 -4.53
N PHE A 350 -24.21 11.91 -4.11
CA PHE A 350 -23.03 12.16 -4.95
C PHE A 350 -22.26 10.86 -5.24
N ARG A 351 -22.05 10.00 -4.24
CA ARG A 351 -21.40 8.69 -4.40
C ARG A 351 -22.19 7.80 -5.35
N ILE A 352 -23.50 7.63 -5.15
CA ILE A 352 -24.38 6.85 -6.01
C ILE A 352 -24.32 7.36 -7.45
N GLU A 353 -24.36 8.67 -7.64
CA GLU A 353 -24.28 9.29 -8.95
C GLU A 353 -22.91 9.04 -9.59
N LEU A 354 -21.82 9.23 -8.85
CA LEU A 354 -20.47 8.93 -9.30
C LEU A 354 -20.32 7.45 -9.71
N GLU A 355 -20.88 6.52 -8.92
CA GLU A 355 -20.91 5.09 -9.25
C GLU A 355 -21.72 4.78 -10.50
N ARG A 356 -22.90 5.41 -10.65
CA ARG A 356 -23.76 5.28 -11.84
C ARG A 356 -23.01 5.70 -13.09
N GLN A 357 -22.37 6.87 -13.04
CA GLN A 357 -21.61 7.40 -14.16
C GLN A 357 -20.42 6.50 -14.52
N PHE A 358 -19.69 5.95 -13.54
CA PHE A 358 -18.65 4.96 -13.82
C PHE A 358 -19.18 3.68 -14.46
N ARG A 359 -20.39 3.23 -14.09
CA ARG A 359 -21.01 2.05 -14.71
C ARG A 359 -21.44 2.33 -16.14
N GLU A 360 -22.04 3.49 -16.41
CA GLU A 360 -22.52 3.84 -17.75
C GLU A 360 -21.38 3.96 -18.76
N LEU A 361 -20.25 4.55 -18.35
CA LEU A 361 -19.07 4.69 -19.20
C LEU A 361 -18.42 3.35 -19.59
N ARG A 362 -18.67 2.27 -18.84
CA ARG A 362 -18.10 0.93 -19.14
C ARG A 362 -18.68 0.28 -20.39
N PHE A 363 -19.87 0.69 -20.82
CA PHE A 363 -20.60 0.01 -21.90
C PHE A 363 -20.66 0.79 -23.21
N VAL A 364 -20.08 1.99 -23.25
CA VAL A 364 -20.07 2.84 -24.45
C VAL A 364 -18.89 2.44 -25.33
N SER A 365 -19.14 2.02 -26.58
CA SER A 365 -18.10 1.60 -27.52
C SER A 365 -17.79 2.61 -28.63
N ASP A 366 -18.66 3.60 -28.83
CA ASP A 366 -18.52 4.63 -29.87
C ASP A 366 -17.80 5.89 -29.35
N ASP A 367 -16.74 6.33 -30.03
CA ASP A 367 -15.87 7.44 -29.63
C ASP A 367 -16.58 8.80 -29.57
N LYS A 368 -17.59 9.04 -30.41
CA LYS A 368 -18.32 10.32 -30.41
C LYS A 368 -19.36 10.36 -29.31
N GLU A 369 -20.15 9.30 -29.18
CA GLU A 369 -21.13 9.14 -28.09
C GLU A 369 -20.45 9.23 -26.73
N LEU A 370 -19.27 8.64 -26.61
CA LEU A 370 -18.45 8.65 -25.43
C LEU A 370 -17.94 10.05 -25.06
N LYS A 371 -17.51 10.86 -26.03
CA LYS A 371 -17.14 12.27 -25.80
C LYS A 371 -18.32 13.14 -25.37
N GLU A 372 -19.48 12.97 -26.00
CA GLU A 372 -20.69 13.71 -25.62
C GLU A 372 -21.14 13.33 -24.20
N ARG A 373 -21.12 12.04 -23.86
CA ARG A 373 -21.40 11.57 -22.50
C ARG A 373 -20.38 12.08 -21.50
N GLN A 374 -19.09 12.15 -21.84
CA GLN A 374 -18.06 12.74 -20.97
C GLN A 374 -18.38 14.20 -20.61
N GLU A 375 -18.65 15.04 -21.60
CA GLU A 375 -18.94 16.46 -21.38
C GLU A 375 -20.19 16.62 -20.51
N ASN A 376 -21.22 15.81 -20.76
CA ASN A 376 -22.43 15.78 -19.93
C ASN A 376 -22.14 15.33 -18.49
N ILE A 377 -21.33 14.29 -18.31
CA ILE A 377 -20.96 13.78 -16.98
C ILE A 377 -20.12 14.79 -16.20
N LEU A 378 -19.14 15.42 -16.85
CA LEU A 378 -18.32 16.46 -16.24
C LEU A 378 -19.17 17.68 -15.86
N HIS A 379 -20.13 18.05 -16.70
CA HIS A 379 -21.08 19.11 -16.39
C HIS A 379 -22.03 18.70 -15.25
N GLU A 380 -22.62 17.51 -15.26
CA GLU A 380 -23.53 17.05 -14.22
C GLU A 380 -22.82 16.89 -12.86
N LEU A 381 -21.71 16.14 -12.81
CA LEU A 381 -20.95 15.92 -11.58
C LEU A 381 -20.27 17.20 -11.09
N GLY A 382 -19.61 17.94 -11.99
CA GLY A 382 -18.86 19.15 -11.65
C GLY A 382 -19.75 20.36 -11.38
N GLU A 383 -20.74 20.64 -12.21
CA GLU A 383 -21.60 21.80 -12.00
C GLU A 383 -22.75 21.56 -11.03
N THR A 384 -23.34 20.36 -10.98
CA THR A 384 -24.51 20.14 -10.13
C THR A 384 -24.15 19.40 -8.85
N GLY A 385 -23.33 18.36 -8.92
CA GLY A 385 -22.89 17.57 -7.78
C GLY A 385 -21.94 18.35 -6.87
N VAL A 386 -20.81 18.81 -7.42
CA VAL A 386 -19.77 19.51 -6.66
C VAL A 386 -20.27 20.86 -6.12
N LYS A 387 -21.07 21.64 -6.88
CA LYS A 387 -21.67 22.89 -6.35
C LYS A 387 -22.59 22.62 -5.15
N LYS A 388 -23.38 21.52 -5.16
CA LYS A 388 -24.22 21.14 -4.01
C LYS A 388 -23.37 20.79 -2.78
N ILE A 389 -22.31 20.02 -2.96
CA ILE A 389 -21.36 19.70 -1.89
C ILE A 389 -20.73 20.98 -1.33
N ASN A 390 -20.19 21.84 -2.19
CA ASN A 390 -19.54 23.07 -1.77
C ASN A 390 -20.52 24.02 -1.03
N GLY A 391 -21.74 24.15 -1.55
CA GLY A 391 -22.82 24.91 -0.88
C GLY A 391 -23.14 24.35 0.51
N LYS A 392 -23.15 23.02 0.65
CA LYS A 392 -23.41 22.36 1.92
C LYS A 392 -22.27 22.55 2.93
N LEU A 393 -21.02 22.33 2.51
CA LEU A 393 -19.84 22.57 3.34
C LEU A 393 -19.77 24.04 3.79
N SER A 394 -20.06 24.97 2.88
CA SER A 394 -20.15 26.40 3.20
C SER A 394 -21.25 26.72 4.21
N ALA A 395 -22.41 26.06 4.12
CA ALA A 395 -23.49 26.22 5.09
C ALA A 395 -23.13 25.67 6.47
N LEU A 396 -22.45 24.53 6.54
CA LEU A 396 -21.94 23.95 7.79
C LEU A 396 -20.91 24.87 8.46
N LYS A 397 -20.01 25.46 7.66
CA LYS A 397 -19.05 26.47 8.12
C LYS A 397 -19.73 27.71 8.69
N LYS A 398 -20.76 28.24 8.01
CA LYS A 398 -21.54 29.40 8.50
C LYS A 398 -22.28 29.13 9.81
N LYS A 399 -22.63 27.87 10.08
CA LYS A 399 -23.30 27.45 11.32
C LYS A 399 -22.31 27.14 12.47
N SER A 400 -21.02 27.39 12.29
CA SER A 400 -19.96 27.00 13.24
C SER A 400 -19.97 25.49 13.56
N LEU A 401 -20.48 24.68 12.64
CA LEU A 401 -20.43 23.22 12.71
C LEU A 401 -19.19 22.68 12.00
N LEU A 402 -18.32 23.55 11.51
CA LEU A 402 -17.07 23.22 10.83
C LEU A 402 -15.98 24.22 11.19
N ASP A 403 -14.92 23.75 11.85
CA ASP A 403 -13.76 24.57 12.23
C ASP A 403 -12.59 24.47 11.22
N GLY A 404 -12.79 23.76 10.10
CA GLY A 404 -11.78 23.51 9.07
C GLY A 404 -11.78 24.49 7.89
N THR A 405 -10.76 24.38 7.05
CA THR A 405 -10.64 25.14 5.79
C THR A 405 -11.14 24.31 4.62
N ILE A 406 -12.10 24.83 3.85
CA ILE A 406 -12.56 24.19 2.62
C ILE A 406 -11.52 24.51 1.52
N LEU A 407 -10.91 23.47 0.96
CA LEU A 407 -9.97 23.54 -0.16
C LEU A 407 -10.51 22.68 -1.32
N ILE A 408 -9.88 22.79 -2.48
CA ILE A 408 -10.19 21.97 -3.66
C ILE A 408 -8.99 21.05 -3.91
N GLY A 409 -9.25 19.78 -4.21
CA GLY A 409 -8.22 18.80 -4.55
C GLY A 409 -8.68 17.92 -5.71
N GLY A 410 -7.73 17.28 -6.39
CA GLY A 410 -8.04 16.40 -7.51
C GLY A 410 -8.17 14.95 -7.07
N LEU A 411 -9.22 14.28 -7.54
CA LEU A 411 -9.05 12.87 -7.88
C LEU A 411 -8.41 12.87 -9.29
N THR A 412 -7.49 11.96 -9.58
CA THR A 412 -6.93 11.79 -10.94
C THR A 412 -6.70 10.30 -11.13
N GLY A 413 -7.75 9.54 -11.33
CA GLY A 413 -7.60 8.10 -11.55
C GLY A 413 -7.64 7.72 -13.03
N SER A 414 -7.51 6.43 -13.30
CA SER A 414 -7.71 5.85 -14.62
C SER A 414 -8.44 4.52 -14.45
N VAL A 415 -9.73 4.49 -14.79
CA VAL A 415 -10.43 3.21 -14.90
C VAL A 415 -10.09 2.61 -16.25
N MET A 416 -9.42 1.46 -16.29
CA MET A 416 -9.50 0.62 -17.48
C MET A 416 -10.79 -0.18 -17.41
N THR A 417 -11.63 0.00 -18.42
CA THR A 417 -12.88 -0.73 -18.62
C THR A 417 -12.57 -2.06 -19.31
N GLY A 418 -11.90 -2.97 -18.59
CA GLY A 418 -12.24 -4.37 -18.72
C GLY A 418 -13.41 -4.62 -17.78
N GLY A 419 -14.34 -5.51 -18.13
CA GLY A 419 -15.36 -5.96 -17.19
C GLY A 419 -14.70 -6.38 -15.87
N TRP A 420 -15.48 -6.49 -14.80
CA TRP A 420 -15.03 -7.18 -13.61
C TRP A 420 -14.62 -8.59 -14.05
N SER A 421 -13.35 -8.81 -14.37
CA SER A 421 -12.83 -10.16 -14.47
C SER A 421 -13.08 -10.71 -13.09
N LEU A 422 -13.87 -11.78 -13.03
CA LEU A 422 -13.99 -12.60 -11.84
C LEU A 422 -12.61 -13.23 -11.59
N LEU A 423 -11.61 -12.47 -11.14
CA LEU A 423 -10.50 -13.07 -10.43
C LEU A 423 -11.04 -13.36 -9.04
N ALA A 424 -11.72 -14.50 -8.96
CA ALA A 424 -11.87 -15.22 -7.72
C ALA A 424 -10.47 -15.69 -7.29
N ALA A 425 -9.61 -14.77 -6.87
CA ALA A 425 -8.54 -15.06 -5.93
C ALA A 425 -9.24 -15.31 -4.59
N ALA A 426 -9.93 -16.44 -4.50
CA ALA A 426 -10.27 -17.00 -3.21
C ALA A 426 -8.94 -17.08 -2.45
N ILE A 427 -8.88 -16.40 -1.30
CA ILE A 427 -7.84 -16.63 -0.30
C ILE A 427 -8.05 -18.07 0.18
N ALA A 428 -7.57 -19.02 -0.61
CA ALA A 428 -7.69 -20.45 -0.42
C ALA A 428 -6.31 -21.06 -0.69
N GLY A 429 -5.64 -21.48 0.38
CA GLY A 429 -4.39 -22.25 0.37
C GLY A 429 -3.15 -21.37 0.62
N ALA A 430 -2.48 -21.35 1.77
CA ALA A 430 -2.19 -22.45 2.71
C ALA A 430 -1.49 -23.68 2.10
N SER A 431 -1.10 -23.64 0.83
CA SER A 431 -0.22 -24.65 0.22
C SER A 431 0.51 -24.00 -0.96
N GLY A 432 1.79 -23.69 -0.78
CA GLY A 432 2.60 -22.86 -1.66
C GLY A 432 2.92 -23.45 -3.04
N TYR A 433 1.92 -23.69 -3.88
CA TYR A 433 2.16 -24.17 -5.25
C TYR A 433 1.05 -23.85 -6.27
N LYS A 434 0.22 -22.81 -6.03
CA LYS A 434 -0.52 -22.18 -7.14
C LYS A 434 0.24 -20.94 -7.57
N THR A 435 0.78 -21.03 -8.78
CA THR A 435 1.99 -20.36 -9.20
C THR A 435 1.75 -18.86 -9.29
N TYR A 436 2.61 -18.06 -8.66
CA TYR A 436 2.73 -16.62 -8.90
C TYR A 436 2.73 -16.26 -10.41
N LEU A 437 3.14 -17.19 -11.29
CA LEU A 437 2.99 -17.13 -12.75
C LEU A 437 1.54 -17.21 -13.26
N GLU A 438 0.68 -18.04 -12.67
CA GLU A 438 -0.77 -18.09 -12.98
C GLU A 438 -1.45 -16.79 -12.59
N TYR A 439 -1.05 -16.21 -11.45
CA TYR A 439 -1.52 -14.90 -10.97
C TYR A 439 -1.08 -13.75 -11.88
N LYS A 440 0.21 -13.70 -12.26
CA LYS A 440 0.75 -12.74 -13.24
C LYS A 440 0.12 -12.92 -14.63
N GLN A 441 -0.29 -14.15 -14.98
CA GLN A 441 -0.96 -14.46 -16.24
C GLN A 441 -2.47 -14.12 -16.21
N SER A 442 -3.13 -14.21 -15.06
CA SER A 442 -4.53 -13.82 -14.87
C SER A 442 -4.70 -12.30 -14.73
N LEU A 443 -3.72 -11.60 -14.15
CA LEU A 443 -3.66 -10.14 -14.11
C LEU A 443 -3.35 -9.49 -15.47
N LYS A 444 -3.07 -10.29 -16.51
CA LYS A 444 -2.99 -9.79 -17.89
C LYS A 444 -4.31 -9.19 -18.38
N GLU A 445 -5.41 -9.40 -17.64
CA GLU A 445 -6.71 -8.78 -17.91
C GLU A 445 -6.99 -7.63 -16.92
N ASN A 446 -6.67 -6.40 -17.37
CA ASN A 446 -7.17 -5.07 -17.00
C ASN A 446 -7.70 -4.81 -15.56
N PRO A 447 -6.86 -4.77 -14.51
CA PRO A 447 -7.26 -4.24 -13.21
C PRO A 447 -7.46 -2.71 -13.23
N SER A 448 -8.52 -2.20 -12.59
CA SER A 448 -8.78 -0.76 -12.45
C SER A 448 -8.03 -0.14 -11.27
N TYR A 449 -7.53 1.09 -11.41
CA TYR A 449 -6.90 1.83 -10.32
C TYR A 449 -7.22 3.34 -10.29
N LEU A 450 -6.97 3.97 -9.14
CA LEU A 450 -7.11 5.40 -8.91
C LEU A 450 -5.78 6.02 -8.51
N LEU A 451 -5.49 7.24 -8.98
CA LEU A 451 -4.42 8.06 -8.46
C LEU A 451 -5.03 9.26 -7.72
N TRP A 452 -4.67 9.43 -6.45
CA TRP A 452 -5.16 10.53 -5.62
C TRP A 452 -4.11 11.64 -5.57
N LYS A 453 -4.48 12.87 -5.92
CA LYS A 453 -3.55 14.01 -5.92
C LYS A 453 -4.20 15.29 -5.41
N VAL A 454 -3.61 15.84 -4.35
CA VAL A 454 -3.97 17.19 -3.94
C VAL A 454 -3.40 18.17 -5.00
N LEU A 455 -4.29 18.79 -5.77
CA LEU A 455 -3.94 19.89 -6.66
C LEU A 455 -3.71 21.13 -5.78
N LYS A 456 -2.62 21.85 -6.04
CA LYS A 456 -2.20 23.01 -5.23
C LYS A 456 -3.11 24.20 -5.43
#